data_AF-A0A143XLZ5-F1
#
_entry.id   AF-A0A143XLZ5-F1
#
_cell.length_a   1.000
_cell.length_b   1.000
_cell.length_c   1.000
_cell.angle_alpha   90.00
_cell.angle_beta   90.00
_cell.angle_gamma   90.00
#
_symmetry.space_group_name_H-M   'P 1'
#
loop_
_entity.id
_entity.type
_entity.pdbx_description
1 polymer ?
#
loop_
_entity_poly.entity_id
_entity_poly.type
_entity_poly.pdbx_seq_one_letter_code
_entity_poly.pdbx_strand_id
1 'polypeptide(L)'
;MTELKSLNSTQLDALSRPLPDEAVSPHPTKKYLSSIKSIYVTERLNEVFGVGKWRIETEIIERADKMVVVKLKFSIPDYGIYYECYGGNDNSDLGDAYKGATTDAITKVASWLGVGADVFKGKHARSGMPQKTDRNSQSPTAAPVKKRITPEMLADEIMCDSLLKWAYNAYTTSGYSQTFDAGAKLLKSYDADADVVERFTALFESYRQARKNAK
;
A
#
# COMPACT_ATOMS: atom_id res chain seq x y z
N MET A 1 -11.22 -24.63 34.25
CA MET A 1 -11.00 -23.40 33.47
C MET A 1 -9.65 -22.84 33.87
N THR A 2 -8.73 -22.67 32.94
CA THR A 2 -7.46 -21.99 33.20
C THR A 2 -7.75 -20.50 33.37
N GLU A 3 -7.24 -19.89 34.44
CA GLU A 3 -7.37 -18.45 34.68
C GLU A 3 -6.66 -17.66 33.58
N LEU A 4 -7.30 -16.60 33.06
CA LEU A 4 -6.72 -15.76 32.03
C LEU A 4 -5.68 -14.83 32.63
N LYS A 5 -4.51 -14.75 31.99
CA LYS A 5 -3.45 -13.82 32.32
C LYS A 5 -3.78 -12.43 31.80
N SER A 6 -3.41 -11.41 32.56
CA SER A 6 -3.37 -10.03 32.09
C SER A 6 -1.96 -9.67 31.62
N LEU A 7 -1.87 -8.77 30.63
CA LEU A 7 -0.58 -8.19 30.21
C LEU A 7 -0.02 -7.32 31.35
N ASN A 8 1.22 -7.57 31.74
CA ASN A 8 1.92 -6.71 32.71
C ASN A 8 2.58 -5.50 32.00
N SER A 9 3.07 -4.53 32.79
CA SER A 9 3.70 -3.31 32.24
C SER A 9 4.87 -3.64 31.31
N THR A 10 5.75 -4.56 31.70
CA THR A 10 6.91 -4.96 30.87
C THR A 10 6.49 -5.51 29.52
N GLN A 11 5.40 -6.27 29.45
CA GLN A 11 4.86 -6.78 28.18
C GLN A 11 4.24 -5.67 27.32
N LEU A 12 3.52 -4.73 27.93
CA LEU A 12 2.95 -3.58 27.22
C LEU A 12 4.06 -2.65 26.67
N ASP A 13 5.11 -2.42 27.46
CA ASP A 13 6.28 -1.66 27.05
C ASP A 13 7.03 -2.37 25.92
N ALA A 14 7.22 -3.70 26.04
CA ALA A 14 7.81 -4.50 24.99
C ALA A 14 6.98 -4.45 23.71
N LEU A 15 5.66 -4.60 23.75
CA LEU A 15 4.79 -4.52 22.55
C LEU A 15 4.89 -3.16 21.85
N SER A 16 4.91 -2.07 22.62
CA SER A 16 4.89 -0.69 22.12
C SER A 16 6.27 -0.12 21.78
N ARG A 17 7.36 -0.80 22.17
CA ARG A 17 8.73 -0.39 21.84
C ARG A 17 8.89 -0.25 20.32
N PRO A 18 9.49 0.83 19.81
CA PRO A 18 9.76 1.00 18.39
C PRO A 18 10.43 -0.24 17.78
N LEU A 19 10.08 -0.53 16.53
CA LEU A 19 10.82 -1.51 15.74
C LEU A 19 12.19 -0.91 15.37
N PRO A 20 13.24 -1.73 15.21
CA PRO A 20 14.54 -1.22 14.79
C PRO A 20 14.44 -0.65 13.36
N ASP A 21 15.29 0.33 13.03
CA ASP A 21 15.18 1.08 11.77
C ASP A 21 15.25 0.15 10.54
N GLU A 22 16.06 -0.90 10.58
CA GLU A 22 16.18 -1.87 9.49
C GLU A 22 14.92 -2.73 9.27
N ALA A 23 13.99 -2.75 10.22
CA ALA A 23 12.70 -3.42 10.08
C ALA A 23 11.71 -2.62 9.23
N VAL A 24 11.92 -1.31 9.10
CA VAL A 24 11.01 -0.39 8.41
C VAL A 24 11.65 0.08 7.11
N SER A 25 10.99 -0.15 5.98
CA SER A 25 11.45 0.34 4.68
C SER A 25 10.35 1.11 3.95
N PRO A 26 10.68 2.05 3.05
CA PRO A 26 9.68 2.65 2.17
C PRO A 26 8.99 1.57 1.31
N HIS A 27 7.68 1.70 1.10
CA HIS A 27 6.95 0.79 0.23
C HIS A 27 7.45 0.95 -1.22
N PRO A 28 7.74 -0.15 -1.94
CA PRO A 28 8.45 -0.10 -3.24
C PRO A 28 7.74 0.76 -4.29
N THR A 29 6.40 0.70 -4.34
CA THR A 29 5.59 1.42 -5.34
C THR A 29 4.83 2.64 -4.79
N LYS A 30 4.60 2.71 -3.47
CA LYS A 30 3.74 3.72 -2.81
C LYS A 30 4.61 4.57 -1.90
N LYS A 31 5.27 5.58 -2.46
CA LYS A 31 6.29 6.41 -1.77
C LYS A 31 5.82 7.11 -0.48
N TYR A 32 4.51 7.16 -0.22
CA TYR A 32 3.91 7.73 0.98
C TYR A 32 3.63 6.68 2.07
N LEU A 33 3.89 5.40 1.80
CA LEU A 33 3.73 4.30 2.74
C LEU A 33 5.09 3.72 3.12
N SER A 34 5.15 3.21 4.35
CA SER A 34 6.22 2.35 4.83
C SER A 34 5.71 0.93 4.95
N SER A 35 6.62 -0.02 4.85
CA SER A 35 6.39 -1.44 5.06
C SER A 35 7.24 -1.94 6.22
N ILE A 36 6.69 -2.85 7.01
CA ILE A 36 7.41 -3.54 8.08
C ILE A 36 7.83 -4.92 7.57
N LYS A 37 9.10 -5.29 7.73
CA LYS A 37 9.57 -6.66 7.54
C LYS A 37 8.91 -7.55 8.60
N SER A 38 8.05 -8.46 8.15
CA SER A 38 7.16 -9.23 9.04
C SER A 38 7.87 -10.14 10.04
N ILE A 39 9.13 -10.51 9.80
CA ILE A 39 9.93 -11.29 10.76
C ILE A 39 10.05 -10.58 12.12
N TYR A 40 10.21 -9.26 12.14
CA TYR A 40 10.31 -8.49 13.39
C TYR A 40 8.98 -8.46 14.16
N VAL A 41 7.85 -8.62 13.47
CA VAL A 41 6.54 -8.78 14.10
C VAL A 41 6.48 -10.13 14.81
N THR A 42 6.86 -11.21 14.13
CA THR A 42 6.93 -12.56 14.71
C THR A 42 7.86 -12.62 15.91
N GLU A 43 9.06 -12.03 15.81
CA GLU A 43 10.03 -11.96 16.90
C GLU A 43 9.48 -11.21 18.11
N ARG A 44 8.80 -10.07 17.90
CA ARG A 44 8.19 -9.31 18.99
C ARG A 44 7.05 -10.09 19.67
N LEU A 45 6.22 -10.79 18.91
CA LEU A 45 5.19 -11.67 19.47
C LEU A 45 5.83 -12.81 20.29
N ASN A 46 6.92 -13.40 19.80
CA ASN A 46 7.67 -14.43 20.51
C ASN A 46 8.32 -13.90 21.80
N GLU A 47 8.88 -12.70 21.77
CA GLU A 47 9.47 -12.03 22.95
C GLU A 47 8.42 -11.81 24.05
N VAL A 48 7.22 -11.34 23.68
CA VAL A 48 6.19 -10.93 24.64
C VAL A 48 5.39 -12.12 25.17
N PHE A 49 5.03 -13.05 24.29
CA PHE A 49 4.08 -14.13 24.59
C PHE A 49 4.74 -15.50 24.70
N GLY A 50 5.94 -15.67 24.14
CA GLY A 50 6.63 -16.95 24.03
C GLY A 50 6.34 -17.68 22.72
N VAL A 51 7.35 -18.40 22.22
CA VAL A 51 7.24 -19.26 21.04
C VAL A 51 6.21 -20.37 21.30
N GLY A 52 5.28 -20.56 20.36
CA GLY A 52 4.23 -21.59 20.45
C GLY A 52 3.07 -21.26 21.41
N LYS A 53 3.01 -20.04 21.97
CA LYS A 53 1.93 -19.59 22.88
C LYS A 53 0.84 -18.79 22.19
N TRP A 54 1.06 -18.39 20.94
CA TRP A 54 0.10 -17.73 20.07
C TRP A 54 -0.08 -18.55 18.79
N ARG A 55 -1.23 -18.41 18.14
CA ARG A 55 -1.56 -19.12 16.90
C ARG A 55 -2.28 -18.22 15.90
N ILE A 56 -2.06 -18.53 14.63
CA ILE A 56 -2.83 -17.98 13.52
C ILE A 56 -3.51 -19.12 12.76
N GLU A 57 -4.72 -18.87 12.32
CA GLU A 57 -5.46 -19.72 11.40
C GLU A 57 -5.92 -18.82 10.25
N THR A 58 -5.82 -19.30 9.01
CA THR A 58 -6.20 -18.52 7.83
C THR A 58 -7.26 -19.24 7.01
N GLU A 59 -8.19 -18.47 6.49
CA GLU A 59 -9.23 -18.89 5.57
C GLU A 59 -9.14 -18.05 4.31
N ILE A 60 -9.21 -18.68 3.13
CA ILE A 60 -9.25 -17.95 1.86
C ILE A 60 -10.68 -17.50 1.64
N ILE A 61 -10.89 -16.19 1.56
CA ILE A 61 -12.23 -15.59 1.47
C ILE A 61 -12.57 -15.24 0.04
N GLU A 62 -11.58 -14.72 -0.69
CA GLU A 62 -11.76 -14.33 -2.07
C GLU A 62 -10.50 -14.58 -2.87
N ARG A 63 -10.71 -15.02 -4.10
CA ARG A 63 -9.70 -15.07 -5.15
C ARG A 63 -10.33 -14.52 -6.42
N ALA A 64 -10.00 -13.28 -6.75
CA ALA A 64 -10.50 -12.59 -7.93
C ALA A 64 -9.31 -12.01 -8.69
N ASP A 65 -9.20 -12.37 -9.97
CA ASP A 65 -8.06 -12.00 -10.82
C ASP A 65 -6.70 -12.32 -10.17
N LYS A 66 -5.90 -11.28 -9.88
CA LYS A 66 -4.61 -11.37 -9.20
C LYS A 66 -4.73 -11.22 -7.68
N MET A 67 -5.88 -10.81 -7.18
CA MET A 67 -6.08 -10.51 -5.76
C MET A 67 -6.44 -11.77 -4.98
N VAL A 68 -5.67 -12.02 -3.92
CA VAL A 68 -5.98 -13.00 -2.88
C VAL A 68 -6.36 -12.27 -1.61
N VAL A 69 -7.50 -12.63 -1.03
CA VAL A 69 -7.95 -12.13 0.27
C VAL A 69 -8.05 -13.30 1.24
N VAL A 70 -7.37 -13.17 2.39
CA VAL A 70 -7.44 -14.13 3.47
C VAL A 70 -8.06 -13.49 4.70
N LYS A 71 -8.87 -14.24 5.44
CA LYS A 71 -9.26 -13.92 6.81
C LYS A 71 -8.32 -14.65 7.75
N LEU A 72 -7.63 -13.90 8.61
CA LEU A 72 -6.78 -14.43 9.66
C LEU A 72 -7.53 -14.37 10.99
N LYS A 73 -7.49 -15.48 11.72
CA LYS A 73 -7.88 -15.59 13.13
C LYS A 73 -6.61 -15.70 13.96
N PHE A 74 -6.39 -14.74 14.84
CA PHE A 74 -5.25 -14.70 15.75
C PHE A 74 -5.73 -14.98 17.16
N SER A 75 -4.99 -15.81 17.90
CA SER A 75 -5.30 -16.01 19.32
C SER A 75 -4.09 -16.26 20.20
N ILE A 76 -4.21 -15.82 21.45
CA ILE A 76 -3.27 -16.10 22.54
C ILE A 76 -4.10 -16.60 23.73
N PRO A 77 -4.36 -17.93 23.82
CA PRO A 77 -5.35 -18.50 24.73
C PRO A 77 -5.13 -18.12 26.19
N ASP A 78 -3.87 -18.13 26.65
CA ASP A 78 -3.48 -17.78 28.02
C ASP A 78 -3.92 -16.36 28.42
N TYR A 79 -4.08 -15.44 27.48
CA TYR A 79 -4.47 -14.05 27.72
C TYR A 79 -5.90 -13.74 27.28
N GLY A 80 -6.63 -14.74 26.76
CA GLY A 80 -7.98 -14.53 26.21
C GLY A 80 -8.00 -13.61 24.99
N ILE A 81 -6.86 -13.38 24.35
CA ILE A 81 -6.76 -12.50 23.18
C ILE A 81 -7.26 -13.27 21.97
N TYR A 82 -8.22 -12.68 21.26
CA TYR A 82 -8.75 -13.18 20.00
C TYR A 82 -9.07 -12.01 19.06
N TYR A 83 -8.50 -12.06 17.85
CA TYR A 83 -8.69 -11.04 16.83
C TYR A 83 -8.90 -11.67 15.46
N GLU A 84 -9.71 -11.02 14.63
CA GLU A 84 -9.86 -11.38 13.22
C GLU A 84 -9.48 -10.18 12.35
N CYS A 85 -8.79 -10.44 11.23
CA CYS A 85 -8.47 -9.42 10.26
C CYS A 85 -8.43 -9.99 8.85
N TYR A 86 -8.79 -9.17 7.87
CA TYR A 86 -8.56 -9.49 6.46
C TYR A 86 -7.20 -8.96 6.02
N GLY A 87 -6.50 -9.77 5.23
CA GLY A 87 -5.28 -9.39 4.54
C GLY A 87 -5.39 -9.66 3.05
N GLY A 88 -4.71 -8.83 2.26
CA GLY A 88 -4.82 -8.85 0.81
C GLY A 88 -3.47 -8.79 0.11
N ASN A 89 -3.34 -9.47 -1.03
CA ASN A 89 -2.14 -9.39 -1.85
C ASN A 89 -2.44 -9.70 -3.32
N ASP A 90 -1.78 -8.97 -4.22
CA ASP A 90 -1.97 -9.01 -5.67
C ASP A 90 -0.76 -9.56 -6.44
N ASN A 91 0.15 -10.28 -5.77
CA ASN A 91 1.30 -10.90 -6.42
C ASN A 91 0.86 -11.87 -7.52
N SER A 92 1.58 -11.86 -8.65
CA SER A 92 1.33 -12.76 -9.77
C SER A 92 1.64 -14.22 -9.46
N ASP A 93 2.61 -14.48 -8.57
CA ASP A 93 2.81 -15.82 -8.03
C ASP A 93 1.77 -16.09 -6.94
N LEU A 94 1.01 -17.17 -7.13
CA LEU A 94 -0.11 -17.49 -6.25
C LEU A 94 0.34 -17.87 -4.83
N GLY A 95 1.48 -18.56 -4.70
CA GLY A 95 2.05 -18.94 -3.40
C GLY A 95 2.46 -17.70 -2.60
N ASP A 96 3.15 -16.78 -3.26
CA ASP A 96 3.53 -15.50 -2.67
C ASP A 96 2.33 -14.60 -2.40
N ALA A 97 1.26 -14.67 -3.19
CA ALA A 97 0.02 -13.95 -2.91
C ALA A 97 -0.64 -14.44 -1.61
N TYR A 98 -0.77 -15.76 -1.40
CA TYR A 98 -1.28 -16.30 -0.13
C TYR A 98 -0.42 -15.93 1.07
N LYS A 99 0.91 -16.05 0.93
CA LYS A 99 1.87 -15.67 1.97
C LYS A 99 1.81 -14.17 2.27
N GLY A 100 1.73 -13.35 1.23
CA GLY A 100 1.64 -11.90 1.32
C GLY A 100 0.35 -11.45 1.99
N ALA A 101 -0.79 -12.06 1.64
CA ALA A 101 -2.09 -11.75 2.23
C ALA A 101 -2.11 -12.13 3.72
N THR A 102 -1.55 -13.28 4.06
CA THR A 102 -1.38 -13.70 5.47
C THR A 102 -0.48 -12.74 6.25
N THR A 103 0.61 -12.29 5.63
CA THR A 103 1.57 -11.33 6.19
C THR A 103 0.92 -9.97 6.45
N ASP A 104 0.13 -9.47 5.51
CA ASP A 104 -0.65 -8.24 5.66
C ASP A 104 -1.63 -8.34 6.84
N ALA A 105 -2.36 -9.45 6.96
CA ALA A 105 -3.30 -9.65 8.06
C ALA A 105 -2.61 -9.70 9.45
N ILE A 106 -1.53 -10.48 9.61
CA ILE A 106 -0.86 -10.62 10.91
C ILE A 106 -0.18 -9.31 11.35
N THR A 107 0.42 -8.56 10.43
CA THR A 107 1.06 -7.28 10.75
C THR A 107 0.03 -6.24 11.20
N LYS A 108 -1.17 -6.22 10.61
CA LYS A 108 -2.30 -5.41 11.09
C LYS A 108 -2.74 -5.81 12.49
N VAL A 109 -2.98 -7.10 12.74
CA VAL A 109 -3.38 -7.58 14.08
C VAL A 109 -2.33 -7.24 15.14
N ALA A 110 -1.05 -7.45 14.83
CA ALA A 110 0.04 -7.11 15.74
C ALA A 110 0.11 -5.62 16.06
N SER A 111 -0.27 -4.74 15.11
CA SER A 111 -0.36 -3.30 15.35
C SER A 111 -1.43 -2.93 16.39
N TRP A 112 -2.51 -3.72 16.51
CA TRP A 112 -3.55 -3.53 17.53
C TRP A 112 -3.04 -3.88 18.93
N LEU A 113 -2.07 -4.81 19.02
CA LEU A 113 -1.34 -5.12 20.25
C LEU A 113 -0.25 -4.07 20.56
N GLY A 114 0.10 -3.21 19.60
CA GLY A 114 1.09 -2.14 19.76
C GLY A 114 2.32 -2.28 18.86
N VAL A 115 2.56 -3.45 18.26
CA VAL A 115 3.77 -3.73 17.47
C VAL A 115 3.79 -2.89 16.19
N GLY A 116 4.78 -2.00 16.07
CA GLY A 116 4.92 -1.12 14.91
C GLY A 116 3.77 -0.10 14.76
N ALA A 117 2.99 0.15 15.82
CA ALA A 117 1.85 1.07 15.77
C ALA A 117 2.28 2.53 15.47
N ASP A 118 3.52 2.90 15.77
CA ASP A 118 4.17 4.16 15.40
C ASP A 118 4.34 4.32 13.88
N VAL A 119 4.64 3.24 13.14
CA VAL A 119 4.65 3.21 11.67
C VAL A 119 3.25 3.51 11.12
N PHE A 120 2.23 2.85 11.65
CA PHE A 120 0.83 3.09 11.24
C PHE A 120 0.32 4.49 11.60
N LYS A 121 0.85 5.09 12.68
CA LYS A 121 0.57 6.48 13.06
C LYS A 121 1.36 7.51 12.24
N GLY A 122 2.26 7.09 11.35
CA GLY A 122 3.09 7.97 10.53
C GLY A 122 4.16 8.72 11.32
N LYS A 123 4.62 8.16 12.45
CA LYS A 123 5.62 8.81 13.34
C LYS A 123 7.07 8.64 12.89
N HIS A 124 7.35 7.71 11.98
CA HIS A 124 8.69 7.61 11.40
C HIS A 124 8.90 8.75 10.40
N ALA A 125 9.93 9.55 10.66
CA ALA A 125 10.29 10.66 9.79
C ALA A 125 10.50 10.14 8.35
N ARG A 126 9.97 10.90 7.39
CA ARG A 126 10.19 10.67 5.97
C ARG A 126 11.68 10.81 5.69
N SER A 127 12.44 9.71 5.72
CA SER A 127 13.80 9.68 5.16
C SER A 127 13.69 9.95 3.66
N GLY A 128 13.70 11.23 3.29
CA GLY A 128 13.54 11.71 1.92
C GLY A 128 12.67 12.96 1.72
N MET A 129 12.05 13.55 2.75
CA MET A 129 11.51 14.91 2.62
C MET A 129 12.34 15.89 3.44
N PRO A 130 12.94 16.94 2.85
CA PRO A 130 13.58 17.98 3.62
C PRO A 130 12.50 18.60 4.52
N GLN A 131 12.73 18.48 5.82
CA GLN A 131 12.03 19.25 6.84
C GLN A 131 12.18 20.72 6.44
N LYS A 132 11.07 21.42 6.21
CA LYS A 132 11.08 22.87 5.95
C LYS A 132 11.66 23.56 7.20
N THR A 133 12.97 23.73 7.21
CA THR A 133 13.62 24.77 7.98
C THR A 133 13.49 26.05 7.18
N ASP A 134 12.81 27.04 7.75
CA ASP A 134 12.85 28.41 7.27
C ASP A 134 14.31 28.85 7.18
N ARG A 135 14.83 28.96 5.95
CA ARG A 135 16.03 29.73 5.65
C ARG A 135 15.99 30.21 4.22
N ASN A 136 15.64 31.49 4.12
CA ASN A 136 15.94 32.40 3.04
C ASN A 136 17.33 32.09 2.43
N SER A 137 17.35 31.60 1.19
CA SER A 137 18.53 31.59 0.29
C SER A 137 18.04 31.25 -1.12
N GLN A 138 18.01 32.26 -1.98
CA GLN A 138 17.75 32.11 -3.41
C GLN A 138 18.85 31.25 -4.06
N SER A 139 18.44 30.21 -4.78
CA SER A 139 19.21 29.59 -5.86
C SER A 139 18.22 28.90 -6.81
N PRO A 140 18.39 28.99 -8.14
CA PRO A 140 17.37 28.62 -9.12
C PRO A 140 17.16 27.10 -9.16
N THR A 141 15.92 26.68 -8.93
CA THR A 141 15.53 25.27 -8.84
C THR A 141 15.26 24.72 -10.24
N ALA A 142 16.02 23.70 -10.67
CA ALA A 142 15.59 22.82 -11.75
C ALA A 142 14.41 21.96 -11.27
N ALA A 143 13.31 21.96 -12.01
CA ALA A 143 12.10 21.21 -11.67
C ALA A 143 12.35 19.69 -11.59
N PRO A 144 11.60 18.94 -10.75
CA PRO A 144 11.69 17.49 -10.70
C PRO A 144 11.32 16.89 -12.07
N VAL A 145 12.21 16.05 -12.62
CA VAL A 145 12.04 15.42 -13.94
C VAL A 145 10.85 14.46 -13.90
N LYS A 146 9.75 14.82 -14.58
CA LYS A 146 8.61 13.92 -14.79
C LYS A 146 9.03 12.78 -15.74
N LYS A 147 8.46 11.58 -15.56
CA LYS A 147 8.68 10.49 -16.52
C LYS A 147 8.06 10.88 -17.88
N ARG A 148 8.82 10.75 -18.96
CA ARG A 148 8.38 11.11 -20.31
C ARG A 148 7.55 9.98 -20.93
N ILE A 149 6.42 10.34 -21.54
CA ILE A 149 5.60 9.47 -22.38
C ILE A 149 5.91 9.79 -23.83
N THR A 150 6.17 8.75 -24.62
CA THR A 150 6.53 8.89 -26.03
C THR A 150 5.43 8.34 -26.95
N PRO A 151 5.43 8.70 -28.24
CA PRO A 151 4.49 8.14 -29.21
C PRO A 151 4.53 6.61 -29.30
N GLU A 152 5.69 5.99 -29.10
CA GLU A 152 5.88 4.53 -29.13
C GLU A 152 5.17 3.87 -27.95
N MET A 153 5.18 4.50 -26.77
CA MET A 153 4.45 4.00 -25.60
C MET A 153 2.93 4.07 -25.79
N LEU A 154 2.43 5.00 -26.61
CA LEU A 154 1.03 5.05 -27.02
C LEU A 154 0.70 4.06 -28.14
N ALA A 155 1.70 3.59 -28.89
CA ALA A 155 1.53 2.55 -29.91
C ALA A 155 1.62 1.12 -29.33
N ASP A 156 2.28 0.94 -28.19
CA ASP A 156 2.29 -0.30 -27.44
C ASP A 156 0.92 -0.55 -26.77
N GLU A 157 0.26 -1.65 -27.12
CA GLU A 157 -1.10 -1.95 -26.66
C GLU A 157 -1.20 -2.08 -25.14
N ILE A 158 -0.19 -2.67 -24.49
CA ILE A 158 -0.19 -2.95 -23.05
C ILE A 158 0.02 -1.65 -22.26
N MET A 159 0.98 -0.84 -22.69
CA MET A 159 1.29 0.45 -22.07
C MET A 159 0.17 1.46 -22.30
N CYS A 160 -0.39 1.49 -23.52
CA CYS A 160 -1.52 2.35 -23.86
C CYS A 160 -2.75 2.00 -23.01
N ASP A 161 -3.15 0.73 -22.96
CA ASP A 161 -4.30 0.29 -22.14
C ASP A 161 -4.09 0.60 -20.64
N SER A 162 -2.87 0.41 -20.13
CA SER A 162 -2.52 0.75 -18.75
C SER A 162 -2.68 2.25 -18.47
N LEU A 163 -2.25 3.11 -19.40
CA LEU A 163 -2.36 4.56 -19.28
C LEU A 163 -3.83 5.03 -19.41
N LEU A 164 -4.61 4.41 -20.29
CA LEU A 164 -6.05 4.68 -20.45
C LEU A 164 -6.84 4.28 -19.20
N LYS A 165 -6.57 3.11 -18.62
CA LYS A 165 -7.15 2.66 -17.35
C LYS A 165 -6.84 3.62 -16.21
N TRP A 166 -5.60 4.11 -16.14
CA TRP A 166 -5.17 5.09 -15.15
C TRP A 166 -5.96 6.41 -15.26
N ALA A 167 -6.08 6.97 -16.46
CA ALA A 167 -6.86 8.19 -16.67
C ALA A 167 -8.36 7.96 -16.43
N TYR A 168 -8.88 6.78 -16.78
CA TYR A 168 -10.27 6.42 -16.57
C TYR A 168 -10.61 6.33 -15.08
N ASN A 169 -9.71 5.79 -14.25
CA ASN A 169 -9.87 5.78 -12.80
C ASN A 169 -9.86 7.20 -12.20
N ALA A 170 -9.05 8.11 -12.75
CA ALA A 170 -9.08 9.50 -12.33
C ALA A 170 -10.41 10.19 -12.72
N TYR A 171 -10.94 9.87 -13.90
CA TYR A 171 -12.24 10.34 -14.37
C TYR A 171 -13.39 9.82 -13.49
N THR A 172 -13.41 8.54 -13.13
CA THR A 172 -14.42 7.97 -12.22
C THR A 172 -14.32 8.58 -10.83
N THR A 173 -13.10 8.78 -10.31
CA THR A 173 -12.86 9.43 -9.01
C THR A 173 -13.33 10.90 -8.99
N SER A 174 -13.33 11.57 -10.14
CA SER A 174 -13.90 12.93 -10.29
C SER A 174 -15.43 12.96 -10.33
N GLY A 175 -16.10 11.81 -10.17
CA GLY A 175 -17.55 11.71 -10.30
C GLY A 175 -18.04 11.85 -11.73
N TYR A 176 -17.25 11.39 -12.71
CA TYR A 176 -17.55 11.54 -14.14
C TYR A 176 -17.71 13.00 -14.58
N SER A 177 -16.84 13.89 -14.09
CA SER A 177 -16.92 15.31 -14.42
C SER A 177 -16.88 15.55 -15.93
N GLN A 178 -17.88 16.28 -16.45
CA GLN A 178 -17.95 16.70 -17.86
C GLN A 178 -16.76 17.58 -18.26
N THR A 179 -16.12 18.24 -17.29
CA THR A 179 -14.95 19.11 -17.49
C THR A 179 -13.62 18.38 -17.28
N PHE A 180 -13.65 17.05 -17.19
CA PHE A 180 -12.43 16.26 -17.03
C PHE A 180 -11.55 16.33 -18.30
N ASP A 181 -10.34 16.87 -18.14
CA ASP A 181 -9.35 16.98 -19.20
C ASP A 181 -8.25 15.91 -19.02
N ALA A 182 -8.28 14.90 -19.90
CA ALA A 182 -7.32 13.81 -19.89
C ALA A 182 -5.89 14.26 -20.25
N GLY A 183 -5.76 15.24 -21.14
CA GLY A 183 -4.45 15.80 -21.53
C GLY A 183 -3.81 16.59 -20.39
N ALA A 184 -4.58 17.46 -19.73
CA ALA A 184 -4.13 18.16 -18.54
C ALA A 184 -3.80 17.19 -17.39
N LYS A 185 -4.59 16.11 -17.26
CA LYS A 185 -4.31 15.04 -16.30
C LYS A 185 -2.98 14.34 -16.62
N LEU A 186 -2.71 14.04 -17.89
CA LEU A 186 -1.44 13.45 -18.34
C LEU A 186 -0.27 14.36 -18.00
N LEU A 187 -0.32 15.64 -18.41
CA LEU A 187 0.72 16.64 -18.17
C LEU A 187 0.95 16.93 -16.68
N LYS A 188 -0.04 16.70 -15.81
CA LYS A 188 0.14 16.80 -14.36
C LYS A 188 1.08 15.72 -13.81
N SER A 189 1.12 14.54 -14.43
CA SER A 189 1.85 13.37 -13.92
C SER A 189 3.06 12.96 -14.76
N TYR A 190 3.10 13.36 -16.04
CA TYR A 190 4.10 12.96 -17.01
C TYR A 190 4.62 14.15 -17.81
N ASP A 191 5.81 14.00 -18.36
CA ASP A 191 6.31 14.83 -19.45
C ASP A 191 5.81 14.24 -20.76
N ALA A 192 5.32 15.06 -21.68
CA ALA A 192 4.78 14.61 -22.96
C ALA A 192 4.79 15.78 -23.94
N ASP A 193 5.13 15.48 -25.19
CA ASP A 193 5.06 16.46 -26.27
C ASP A 193 3.58 16.71 -26.65
N ALA A 194 3.30 17.84 -27.30
CA ALA A 194 1.94 18.27 -27.59
C ALA A 194 1.16 17.26 -28.45
N ASP A 195 1.83 16.63 -29.40
CA ASP A 195 1.31 15.56 -30.26
C ASP A 195 0.97 14.29 -29.47
N VAL A 196 1.80 13.94 -28.48
CA VAL A 196 1.54 12.83 -27.55
C VAL A 196 0.30 13.11 -26.71
N VAL A 197 0.14 14.33 -26.20
CA VAL A 197 -1.03 14.74 -25.41
C VAL A 197 -2.30 14.71 -26.25
N GLU A 198 -2.25 15.21 -27.48
CA GLU A 198 -3.38 15.19 -28.42
C GLU A 198 -3.81 13.75 -28.73
N ARG A 199 -2.84 12.90 -29.11
CA ARG A 199 -3.09 11.48 -29.40
C ARG A 199 -3.65 10.75 -28.19
N PHE A 200 -3.09 10.97 -27.01
CA PHE A 200 -3.59 10.39 -25.77
C PHE A 200 -5.03 10.81 -25.46
N THR A 201 -5.35 12.09 -25.65
CA THR A 201 -6.70 12.63 -25.39
C THR A 201 -7.73 12.00 -26.33
N ALA A 202 -7.40 11.82 -27.61
CA ALA A 202 -8.26 11.13 -28.58
C ALA A 202 -8.47 9.65 -28.26
N LEU A 203 -7.40 8.94 -27.86
CA LEU A 203 -7.47 7.56 -27.41
C LEU A 203 -8.34 7.41 -26.15
N PHE A 204 -8.20 8.35 -25.20
CA PHE A 204 -9.00 8.37 -23.98
C PHE A 204 -10.49 8.58 -24.26
N GLU A 205 -10.83 9.46 -25.19
CA GLU A 205 -12.23 9.66 -25.56
C GLU A 205 -12.85 8.41 -26.17
N SER A 206 -12.11 7.76 -27.08
CA SER A 206 -12.52 6.49 -27.68
C SER A 206 -12.72 5.40 -26.62
N TYR A 207 -11.80 5.29 -25.67
CA TYR A 207 -11.85 4.36 -24.54
C TYR A 207 -13.07 4.63 -23.63
N ARG A 208 -13.37 5.91 -23.35
CA ARG A 208 -14.53 6.34 -22.56
C ARG A 208 -15.84 5.95 -23.22
N GLN A 209 -15.97 6.17 -24.53
CA GLN A 209 -17.18 5.81 -25.28
C GLN A 209 -17.38 4.29 -25.35
N ALA A 210 -16.32 3.53 -25.61
CA ALA A 210 -16.37 2.07 -25.63
C ALA A 210 -16.89 1.50 -24.29
N ARG A 211 -16.43 2.05 -23.15
CA ARG A 211 -16.90 1.64 -21.82
C ARG A 211 -18.32 2.09 -21.48
N LYS A 212 -18.78 3.21 -22.04
CA LYS A 212 -20.17 3.66 -21.89
C LYS A 212 -21.13 2.72 -22.63
N ASN A 213 -20.74 2.22 -23.80
CA ASN A 213 -21.55 1.34 -24.64
C ASN A 213 -21.51 -0.14 -24.19
N ALA A 214 -20.60 -0.50 -23.28
CA ALA A 214 -20.48 -1.84 -22.70
C ALA A 214 -21.37 -2.05 -21.45
N LYS A 215 -22.19 -1.06 -21.09
CA LYS A 215 -23.22 -1.13 -20.04
C LYS A 215 -24.60 -1.04 -20.67
#